data_AF-A0A5N6JRA9-F1
#
_entry.id   AF-A0A5N6JRA9-F1
#
_cell.length_a   1.000
_cell.length_b   1.000
_cell.length_c   1.000
_cell.angle_alpha   90.00
_cell.angle_beta   90.00
_cell.angle_gamma   90.00
#
_symmetry.space_group_name_H-M   'P 1'
#
loop_
_entity.id
_entity.type
_entity.pdbx_description
1 polymer ?
#
loop_
_entity_poly.entity_id
_entity_poly.type
_entity_poly.pdbx_seq_one_letter_code
_entity_poly.pdbx_strand_id
1 'polypeptide(L)'
;MGGKTFASHVPPIKTPRMTQEVYDKALEQNQAILRKFYSRVASAIEGPGKTTYGDVDILVALPLKDAFPPQERVPDTLQKALHASACVQYKGNPTINFAVPWPENSTTSATNMLGEDGEDVAESTDVSSAEWYVQVDIYICRDEHEFDWELFHYAHGDLCNIIGTIVKRFGLTINNRALFIRIPEIELADKKKSMVFLTDNPAKILDFLGLDQEKWWKRFDTQQEMFEYAATCRMFWVRNVVGGEAERDVIGIKVEGCQEGGEEGKKRLKYNDRQRATRPIYKAWVDEFIPQCREQASYSDIKITREEIRDEAFKKFGIKEEYETKRHDWNLAKHLVELVNDGIKGNIPLDGVDGQMRSAATKVLKGIIMEGEPYEGGLPEAAIKDANGFYNLELVKHFVRENWGNAGSIGMARQQTRAREAMRAKAEKRAKAEMAKCEQDSGLQKIV
;
A
#
# COMPACT_ATOMS: atom_id res chain seq x y z
N MET A 1 -15.28 15.15 0.01
CA MET A 1 -15.29 16.58 -0.36
C MET A 1 -14.24 16.77 -1.44
N GLY A 2 -14.63 16.58 -2.70
CA GLY A 2 -13.84 17.06 -3.85
C GLY A 2 -14.44 18.35 -4.39
N GLY A 3 -14.19 18.70 -5.65
CA GLY A 3 -14.71 19.91 -6.29
C GLY A 3 -14.04 21.23 -5.84
N LYS A 4 -12.81 21.15 -5.29
CA LYS A 4 -12.08 22.31 -4.74
C LYS A 4 -10.79 22.67 -5.47
N THR A 5 -10.48 22.06 -6.61
CA THR A 5 -9.18 22.28 -7.31
C THR A 5 -9.02 23.74 -7.76
N PHE A 6 -10.11 24.38 -8.20
CA PHE A 6 -10.08 25.74 -8.73
C PHE A 6 -10.33 26.84 -7.69
N ALA A 7 -10.56 26.50 -6.42
CA ALA A 7 -10.85 27.46 -5.34
C ALA A 7 -9.69 28.44 -5.05
N SER A 8 -8.46 28.07 -5.43
CA SER A 8 -7.26 28.93 -5.33
C SER A 8 -6.75 29.44 -6.69
N HIS A 9 -7.57 29.35 -7.74
CA HIS A 9 -7.24 29.90 -9.06
C HIS A 9 -7.26 31.45 -9.04
N VAL A 10 -6.57 32.09 -9.98
CA VAL A 10 -6.52 33.56 -10.12
C VAL A 10 -6.82 33.94 -11.57
N PRO A 11 -7.98 34.57 -11.87
CA PRO A 11 -9.09 34.86 -10.95
C PRO A 11 -9.76 33.58 -10.41
N PRO A 12 -10.41 33.62 -9.23
CA PRO A 12 -11.11 32.46 -8.67
C PRO A 12 -12.24 31.99 -9.58
N ILE A 13 -12.31 30.67 -9.82
CA ILE A 13 -13.34 30.05 -10.66
C ILE A 13 -14.38 29.40 -9.74
N LYS A 14 -15.66 29.70 -9.97
CA LYS A 14 -16.77 29.20 -9.15
C LYS A 14 -17.20 27.81 -9.62
N THR A 15 -16.86 26.78 -8.83
CA THR A 15 -17.31 25.39 -8.96
C THR A 15 -18.23 25.00 -7.79
N PRO A 16 -19.51 25.44 -7.78
CA PRO A 16 -20.47 25.18 -6.71
C PRO A 16 -20.94 23.71 -6.69
N ARG A 17 -21.69 23.32 -5.64
CA ARG A 17 -22.23 21.95 -5.53
C ARG A 17 -23.43 21.80 -6.48
N MET A 18 -23.42 20.71 -7.24
CA MET A 18 -24.43 20.33 -8.24
C MET A 18 -25.54 19.46 -7.63
N THR A 19 -26.75 19.59 -8.15
CA THR A 19 -27.83 18.59 -8.00
C THR A 19 -27.57 17.35 -8.87
N GLN A 20 -28.33 16.27 -8.64
CA GLN A 20 -28.28 15.04 -9.46
C GLN A 20 -28.49 15.34 -10.96
N GLU A 21 -29.48 16.16 -11.31
CA GLU A 21 -29.81 16.48 -12.71
C GLU A 21 -28.65 17.17 -13.44
N VAL A 22 -27.99 18.12 -12.77
CA VAL A 22 -26.82 18.81 -13.32
C VAL A 22 -25.63 17.86 -13.46
N TYR A 23 -25.37 17.03 -12.44
CA TYR A 23 -24.30 16.03 -12.48
C TYR A 23 -24.48 15.06 -13.64
N ASP A 24 -25.67 14.46 -13.81
CA ASP A 24 -25.91 13.50 -14.88
C ASP A 24 -25.84 14.17 -16.28
N LYS A 25 -26.36 15.40 -16.43
CA LYS A 25 -26.22 16.20 -17.67
C LYS A 25 -24.74 16.50 -17.99
N ALA A 26 -23.97 16.94 -17.01
CA ALA A 26 -22.55 17.24 -17.18
C ALA A 26 -21.76 15.96 -17.51
N LEU A 27 -22.05 14.84 -16.84
CA LEU A 27 -21.44 13.54 -17.07
C LEU A 27 -21.72 13.04 -18.51
N GLU A 28 -22.97 13.09 -18.97
CA GLU A 28 -23.33 12.67 -20.34
C GLU A 28 -22.61 13.52 -21.39
N GLN A 29 -22.67 14.86 -21.27
CA GLN A 29 -22.06 15.80 -22.21
C GLN A 29 -20.54 15.61 -22.30
N ASN A 30 -19.84 15.56 -21.16
CA ASN A 30 -18.39 15.40 -21.13
C ASN A 30 -17.95 14.01 -21.64
N GLN A 31 -18.66 12.93 -21.27
CA GLN A 31 -18.37 11.61 -21.84
C GLN A 31 -18.61 11.55 -23.36
N ALA A 32 -19.65 12.22 -23.88
CA ALA A 32 -19.93 12.28 -25.32
C ALA A 32 -18.86 13.05 -26.11
N ILE A 33 -18.20 14.04 -25.49
CA ILE A 33 -17.01 14.70 -26.05
C ILE A 33 -15.81 13.74 -26.01
N LEU A 34 -15.54 13.12 -24.86
CA LEU A 34 -14.34 12.29 -24.66
C LEU A 34 -14.33 10.99 -25.49
N ARG A 35 -15.50 10.46 -25.85
CA ARG A 35 -15.64 9.33 -26.81
C ARG A 35 -15.12 9.64 -28.22
N LYS A 36 -14.84 10.91 -28.53
CA LYS A 36 -14.17 11.34 -29.78
C LYS A 36 -12.64 11.19 -29.71
N PHE A 37 -12.08 10.96 -28.51
CA PHE A 37 -10.64 10.88 -28.25
C PHE A 37 -10.19 9.52 -27.68
N TYR A 38 -11.09 8.78 -27.03
CA TYR A 38 -10.81 7.52 -26.33
C TYR A 38 -11.88 6.47 -26.63
N SER A 39 -11.52 5.20 -26.80
CA SER A 39 -12.51 4.11 -26.99
C SER A 39 -13.13 3.62 -25.68
N ARG A 40 -12.44 3.80 -24.54
CA ARG A 40 -12.96 3.53 -23.19
C ARG A 40 -13.22 4.85 -22.46
N VAL A 41 -14.47 5.13 -22.14
CA VAL A 41 -14.92 6.36 -21.43
C VAL A 41 -16.10 6.02 -20.52
N ALA A 42 -15.91 6.16 -19.21
CA ALA A 42 -16.92 5.85 -18.20
C ALA A 42 -16.70 6.64 -16.89
N SER A 43 -17.61 6.50 -15.93
CA SER A 43 -17.40 6.88 -14.53
C SER A 43 -17.71 5.68 -13.64
N ALA A 44 -17.15 5.66 -12.43
CA ALA A 44 -17.49 4.65 -11.44
C ALA A 44 -18.96 4.79 -11.00
N ILE A 45 -19.56 3.71 -10.51
CA ILE A 45 -20.93 3.78 -9.98
C ILE A 45 -20.91 4.63 -8.70
N GLU A 46 -21.80 5.61 -8.62
CA GLU A 46 -21.81 6.55 -7.49
C GLU A 46 -22.33 5.94 -6.18
N GLY A 47 -21.83 6.47 -5.06
CA GLY A 47 -22.20 6.01 -3.71
C GLY A 47 -23.63 6.42 -3.32
N PRO A 48 -24.42 5.53 -2.69
CA PRO A 48 -25.82 5.80 -2.37
C PRO A 48 -26.01 6.93 -1.35
N GLY A 49 -27.11 7.66 -1.50
CA GLY A 49 -27.46 8.79 -0.62
C GLY A 49 -26.65 10.07 -0.86
N LYS A 50 -25.85 10.17 -1.94
CA LYS A 50 -25.33 11.46 -2.40
C LYS A 50 -26.49 12.33 -2.91
N THR A 51 -26.83 13.39 -2.16
CA THR A 51 -27.78 14.43 -2.61
C THR A 51 -27.12 15.52 -3.44
N THR A 52 -25.80 15.72 -3.27
CA THR A 52 -25.03 16.79 -3.93
C THR A 52 -23.69 16.27 -4.46
N TYR A 53 -23.20 16.88 -5.53
CA TYR A 53 -21.94 16.54 -6.20
C TYR A 53 -21.04 17.79 -6.28
N GLY A 54 -19.73 17.65 -6.37
CA GLY A 54 -18.81 18.81 -6.49
C GLY A 54 -17.92 18.76 -7.73
N ASP A 55 -17.88 17.58 -8.34
CA ASP A 55 -16.95 17.14 -9.35
C ASP A 55 -17.59 16.02 -10.15
N VAL A 56 -17.11 15.83 -11.38
CA VAL A 56 -17.49 14.74 -12.28
C VAL A 56 -16.22 13.95 -12.61
N ASP A 57 -15.99 12.86 -11.87
CA ASP A 57 -14.90 11.92 -12.14
C ASP A 57 -15.19 11.15 -13.46
N ILE A 58 -14.26 11.19 -14.42
CA ILE A 58 -14.33 10.43 -15.67
C ILE A 58 -13.02 9.65 -15.88
N LEU A 59 -13.14 8.34 -16.00
CA LEU A 59 -12.06 7.46 -16.40
C LEU A 59 -12.01 7.40 -17.94
N VAL A 60 -10.80 7.49 -18.51
CA VAL A 60 -10.56 7.32 -19.95
C VAL A 60 -9.37 6.41 -20.23
N ALA A 61 -9.46 5.57 -21.26
CA ALA A 61 -8.36 4.70 -21.70
C ALA A 61 -8.42 4.44 -23.21
N LEU A 62 -7.35 3.86 -23.75
CA LEU A 62 -7.22 3.50 -25.17
C LEU A 62 -7.52 4.69 -26.11
N PRO A 63 -6.58 5.67 -26.23
CA PRO A 63 -6.77 6.80 -27.12
C PRO A 63 -6.96 6.34 -28.57
N LEU A 64 -7.91 6.95 -29.29
CA LEU A 64 -8.19 6.64 -30.68
C LEU A 64 -7.01 7.04 -31.57
N LYS A 65 -6.86 6.35 -32.71
CA LYS A 65 -5.83 6.68 -33.69
C LYS A 65 -5.98 8.13 -34.15
N ASP A 66 -4.87 8.86 -34.18
CA ASP A 66 -4.76 10.27 -34.57
C ASP A 66 -5.55 11.28 -33.70
N ALA A 67 -6.10 10.86 -32.54
CA ALA A 67 -6.88 11.71 -31.64
C ALA A 67 -6.10 12.88 -31.02
N PHE A 68 -4.78 12.73 -30.88
CA PHE A 68 -3.89 13.73 -30.29
C PHE A 68 -2.74 14.03 -31.27
N PRO A 69 -2.68 15.26 -31.85
CA PRO A 69 -1.59 15.65 -32.73
C PRO A 69 -0.24 15.59 -32.00
N PRO A 70 0.85 15.05 -32.58
CA PRO A 70 2.15 14.91 -31.90
C PRO A 70 2.82 16.23 -31.45
N GLN A 71 2.27 17.38 -31.82
CA GLN A 71 2.75 18.71 -31.43
C GLN A 71 1.86 19.39 -30.37
N GLU A 72 0.66 18.87 -30.10
CA GLU A 72 -0.19 19.37 -29.00
C GLU A 72 -0.03 18.49 -27.76
N ARG A 73 -0.18 19.09 -26.57
CA ARG A 73 -0.26 18.33 -25.32
C ARG A 73 -1.71 17.92 -25.09
N VAL A 74 -1.93 16.67 -24.66
CA VAL A 74 -3.26 16.13 -24.34
C VAL A 74 -4.15 17.08 -23.52
N PRO A 75 -3.69 17.75 -22.44
CA PRO A 75 -4.53 18.70 -21.70
C PRO A 75 -4.99 19.88 -22.56
N ASP A 76 -4.13 20.39 -23.46
CA ASP A 76 -4.40 21.58 -24.27
C ASP A 76 -5.41 21.26 -25.39
N THR A 77 -5.35 20.04 -25.95
CA THR A 77 -6.35 19.54 -26.91
C THR A 77 -7.70 19.26 -26.23
N LEU A 78 -7.69 18.62 -25.05
CA LEU A 78 -8.91 18.35 -24.28
C LEU A 78 -9.57 19.64 -23.76
N GLN A 79 -8.79 20.62 -23.29
CA GLN A 79 -9.33 21.90 -22.83
C GLN A 79 -10.15 22.60 -23.92
N LYS A 80 -9.64 22.63 -25.17
CA LYS A 80 -10.38 23.14 -26.33
C LYS A 80 -11.67 22.36 -26.59
N ALA A 81 -11.60 21.03 -26.56
CA ALA A 81 -12.71 20.16 -26.92
C ALA A 81 -13.85 20.15 -25.87
N LEU A 82 -13.50 20.37 -24.61
CA LEU A 82 -14.42 20.50 -23.47
C LEU A 82 -14.88 21.96 -23.24
N HIS A 83 -14.43 22.90 -24.07
CA HIS A 83 -14.65 24.34 -23.91
C HIS A 83 -14.27 24.89 -22.51
N ALA A 84 -13.29 24.27 -21.85
CA ALA A 84 -13.00 24.51 -20.45
C ALA A 84 -12.18 25.80 -20.22
N SER A 85 -12.69 26.70 -19.37
CA SER A 85 -12.04 27.98 -19.06
C SER A 85 -10.69 27.82 -18.34
N ALA A 86 -10.47 26.71 -17.64
CA ALA A 86 -9.19 26.38 -17.04
C ALA A 86 -8.92 24.87 -17.01
N CYS A 87 -7.63 24.52 -16.93
CA CYS A 87 -7.11 23.16 -16.86
C CYS A 87 -5.97 23.11 -15.83
N VAL A 88 -6.01 22.15 -14.90
CA VAL A 88 -4.95 21.90 -13.91
C VAL A 88 -4.48 20.45 -14.00
N GLN A 89 -3.20 20.26 -14.30
CA GLN A 89 -2.54 18.94 -14.27
C GLN A 89 -1.29 19.02 -13.38
N TYR A 90 -1.22 18.18 -12.35
CA TYR A 90 -0.03 18.07 -11.50
C TYR A 90 1.00 17.11 -12.13
N LYS A 91 2.29 17.44 -12.03
CA LYS A 91 3.36 16.65 -12.66
C LYS A 91 3.38 15.21 -12.12
N GLY A 92 3.09 14.24 -13.00
CA GLY A 92 3.04 12.81 -12.65
C GLY A 92 1.69 12.33 -12.13
N ASN A 93 0.66 13.17 -12.10
CA ASN A 93 -0.72 12.74 -11.84
C ASN A 93 -1.40 12.35 -13.18
N PRO A 94 -2.01 11.16 -13.30
CA PRO A 94 -2.84 10.80 -14.47
C PRO A 94 -4.13 11.62 -14.56
N THR A 95 -4.61 12.22 -13.47
CA THR A 95 -5.79 13.10 -13.48
C THR A 95 -5.45 14.50 -14.02
N ILE A 96 -6.25 14.96 -14.98
CA ILE A 96 -6.34 16.37 -15.41
C ILE A 96 -7.69 16.92 -14.93
N ASN A 97 -7.67 18.05 -14.23
CA ASN A 97 -8.86 18.71 -13.69
C ASN A 97 -9.25 19.82 -14.67
N PHE A 98 -10.53 19.92 -15.06
CA PHE A 98 -11.03 20.94 -15.97
C PHE A 98 -12.17 21.75 -15.34
N ALA A 99 -12.21 23.05 -15.60
CA ALA A 99 -13.36 23.91 -15.30
C ALA A 99 -14.22 24.06 -16.55
N VAL A 100 -15.21 23.18 -16.70
CA VAL A 100 -16.10 23.10 -17.86
C VAL A 100 -17.31 24.02 -17.65
N PRO A 101 -17.82 24.73 -18.67
CA PRO A 101 -19.04 25.55 -18.54
C PRO A 101 -20.23 24.77 -17.98
N TRP A 102 -21.08 25.44 -17.20
CA TRP A 102 -22.30 24.83 -16.66
C TRP A 102 -23.25 24.35 -17.77
N PRO A 103 -23.88 23.16 -17.66
CA PRO A 103 -24.75 22.62 -18.71
C PRO A 103 -25.90 23.55 -19.12
N GLU A 104 -25.95 23.88 -20.42
CA GLU A 104 -27.08 24.62 -20.99
C GLU A 104 -28.40 23.84 -20.78
N ASN A 105 -29.48 24.57 -20.51
CA ASN A 105 -30.82 24.03 -20.22
C ASN A 105 -30.91 23.19 -18.91
N SER A 106 -30.01 23.36 -17.94
CA SER A 106 -30.45 23.40 -16.54
C SER A 106 -30.91 24.82 -16.23
N THR A 107 -32.15 25.01 -15.79
CA THR A 107 -32.72 26.34 -15.53
C THR A 107 -31.86 27.10 -14.52
N THR A 108 -31.47 28.34 -14.82
CA THR A 108 -30.60 29.21 -13.98
C THR A 108 -31.29 29.74 -12.71
N SER A 109 -32.33 29.06 -12.24
CA SER A 109 -32.93 29.28 -10.93
C SER A 109 -31.99 28.75 -9.84
N ALA A 110 -31.94 29.45 -8.70
CA ALA A 110 -31.05 29.12 -7.58
C ALA A 110 -31.24 27.68 -7.04
N THR A 111 -32.41 27.07 -7.24
CA THR A 111 -32.76 25.69 -6.86
C THR A 111 -31.88 24.59 -7.47
N ASN A 112 -31.07 24.90 -8.48
CA ASN A 112 -30.09 23.97 -9.06
C ASN A 112 -28.67 24.14 -8.49
N MET A 113 -28.48 25.09 -7.58
CA MET A 113 -27.20 25.48 -7.00
C MET A 113 -27.19 25.34 -5.49
N LEU A 114 -26.24 24.56 -4.99
CA LEU A 114 -26.13 24.26 -3.57
C LEU A 114 -24.82 24.81 -2.99
N GLY A 115 -24.90 25.34 -1.76
CA GLY A 115 -23.76 25.83 -0.99
C GLY A 115 -22.80 24.71 -0.57
N GLU A 116 -21.72 25.05 0.13
CA GLU A 116 -20.72 24.06 0.58
C GLU A 116 -21.34 22.95 1.45
N ASP A 117 -22.37 23.28 2.23
CA ASP A 117 -23.10 22.39 3.14
C ASP A 117 -24.36 21.76 2.51
N GLY A 118 -24.70 22.10 1.27
CA GLY A 118 -25.83 21.51 0.53
C GLY A 118 -27.18 22.23 0.63
N GLU A 119 -27.24 23.41 1.27
CA GLU A 119 -28.42 24.28 1.28
C GLU A 119 -28.56 25.07 -0.04
N ASP A 120 -29.77 25.52 -0.38
CA ASP A 120 -30.03 26.41 -1.53
C ASP A 120 -29.20 27.70 -1.42
N VAL A 121 -28.59 28.14 -2.54
CA VAL A 121 -27.92 29.45 -2.58
C VAL A 121 -28.96 30.56 -2.60
N ALA A 122 -29.35 31.04 -1.42
CA ALA A 122 -30.35 32.09 -1.21
C ALA A 122 -30.08 33.35 -2.04
N GLU A 123 -31.15 34.06 -2.45
CA GLU A 123 -31.11 35.17 -3.40
C GLU A 123 -30.22 36.36 -2.96
N SER A 124 -28.92 36.29 -3.25
CA SER A 124 -28.04 37.45 -3.20
C SER A 124 -28.36 38.36 -4.39
N THR A 125 -29.04 39.48 -4.15
CA THR A 125 -29.54 40.43 -5.15
C THR A 125 -28.45 41.27 -5.84
N ASP A 126 -27.28 40.69 -6.08
CA ASP A 126 -26.11 41.33 -6.71
C ASP A 126 -25.64 40.48 -7.90
N VAL A 127 -26.51 40.39 -8.91
CA VAL A 127 -26.33 39.57 -10.13
C VAL A 127 -25.37 40.25 -11.10
N SER A 128 -24.12 40.40 -10.68
CA SER A 128 -23.00 40.48 -11.62
C SER A 128 -22.87 39.13 -12.35
N SER A 129 -22.52 39.18 -13.64
CA SER A 129 -22.50 38.02 -14.54
C SER A 129 -21.33 37.08 -14.27
N ALA A 130 -21.33 36.41 -13.11
CA ALA A 130 -20.35 35.42 -12.74
C ALA A 130 -20.65 34.08 -13.42
N GLU A 131 -19.87 33.72 -14.43
CA GLU A 131 -19.93 32.38 -15.02
C GLU A 131 -19.68 31.29 -13.96
N TRP A 132 -20.49 30.24 -14.04
CA TRP A 132 -20.42 29.06 -13.19
C TRP A 132 -19.89 27.87 -13.99
N TYR A 133 -19.14 27.01 -13.31
CA TYR A 133 -18.43 25.91 -13.94
C TYR A 133 -18.60 24.60 -13.15
N VAL A 134 -18.48 23.48 -13.86
CA VAL A 134 -18.37 22.15 -13.29
C VAL A 134 -16.90 21.75 -13.24
N GLN A 135 -16.41 21.24 -12.10
CA GLN A 135 -15.12 20.55 -12.05
C GLN A 135 -15.27 19.17 -12.70
N VAL A 136 -14.54 18.90 -13.77
CA VAL A 136 -14.51 17.60 -14.47
C VAL A 136 -13.11 17.04 -14.36
N ASP A 137 -12.97 15.91 -13.66
CA ASP A 137 -11.67 15.33 -13.32
C ASP A 137 -11.45 14.06 -14.14
N ILE A 138 -10.58 14.18 -15.15
CA ILE A 138 -10.33 13.16 -16.16
C ILE A 138 -9.09 12.37 -15.79
N TYR A 139 -9.27 11.13 -15.32
CA TYR A 139 -8.20 10.19 -15.02
C TYR A 139 -7.84 9.39 -16.27
N ILE A 140 -6.62 9.56 -16.77
CA ILE A 140 -6.10 8.82 -17.93
C ILE A 140 -5.44 7.52 -17.47
N CYS A 141 -6.14 6.40 -17.69
CA CYS A 141 -5.60 5.06 -17.43
C CYS A 141 -4.56 4.67 -18.51
N ARG A 142 -3.55 3.91 -18.09
CA ARG A 142 -2.44 3.44 -18.95
C ARG A 142 -2.90 2.38 -19.96
N ASP A 143 -3.88 1.57 -19.57
CA ASP A 143 -4.40 0.42 -20.32
C ASP A 143 -5.86 0.12 -19.90
N GLU A 144 -6.50 -0.80 -20.62
CA GLU A 144 -7.89 -1.22 -20.35
C GLU A 144 -8.03 -1.96 -19.00
N HIS A 145 -6.96 -2.58 -18.51
CA HIS A 145 -6.96 -3.29 -17.24
C HIS A 145 -6.97 -2.32 -16.05
N GLU A 146 -6.19 -1.25 -16.09
CA GLU A 146 -6.28 -0.16 -15.10
C GLU A 146 -7.64 0.54 -15.13
N PHE A 147 -8.24 0.71 -16.32
CA PHE A 147 -9.59 1.26 -16.46
C PHE A 147 -10.66 0.39 -15.81
N ASP A 148 -10.67 -0.92 -16.07
CA ASP A 148 -11.63 -1.86 -15.47
C ASP A 148 -11.36 -2.06 -13.97
N TRP A 149 -10.10 -1.99 -13.53
CA TRP A 149 -9.75 -2.03 -12.10
C TRP A 149 -10.27 -0.80 -11.35
N GLU A 150 -10.04 0.42 -11.83
CA GLU A 150 -10.47 1.63 -11.11
C GLU A 150 -12.00 1.78 -11.14
N LEU A 151 -12.69 1.37 -12.21
CA LEU A 151 -14.15 1.25 -12.24
C LEU A 151 -14.68 0.29 -11.16
N PHE A 152 -14.02 -0.85 -10.96
CA PHE A 152 -14.37 -1.79 -9.89
C PHE A 152 -14.07 -1.20 -8.50
N HIS A 153 -12.86 -0.67 -8.31
CA HIS A 153 -12.32 -0.27 -7.01
C HIS A 153 -12.95 1.00 -6.43
N TYR A 154 -13.47 1.89 -7.28
CA TYR A 154 -14.20 3.10 -6.87
C TYR A 154 -15.73 2.95 -6.94
N ALA A 155 -16.26 1.80 -7.36
CA ALA A 155 -17.71 1.55 -7.37
C ALA A 155 -18.33 1.73 -5.96
N HIS A 156 -19.43 2.48 -5.91
CA HIS A 156 -20.17 2.85 -4.71
C HIS A 156 -19.35 3.65 -3.68
N GLY A 157 -18.23 4.25 -4.11
CA GLY A 157 -17.38 5.16 -3.34
C GLY A 157 -16.56 4.49 -2.24
N ASP A 158 -17.21 4.12 -1.13
CA ASP A 158 -16.55 3.54 0.06
C ASP A 158 -16.81 2.03 0.24
N LEU A 159 -17.58 1.39 -0.63
CA LEU A 159 -17.86 -0.05 -0.52
C LEU A 159 -16.58 -0.91 -0.56
N CYS A 160 -15.65 -0.64 -1.49
CA CYS A 160 -14.34 -1.30 -1.49
C CYS A 160 -13.51 -1.03 -0.22
N ASN A 161 -13.66 0.15 0.41
CA ASN A 161 -13.02 0.42 1.72
C ASN A 161 -13.66 -0.43 2.82
N ILE A 162 -14.99 -0.53 2.85
CA ILE A 162 -15.76 -1.34 3.80
C ILE A 162 -15.37 -2.82 3.68
N ILE A 163 -15.51 -3.42 2.48
CA ILE A 163 -15.08 -4.79 2.19
C ILE A 163 -13.60 -4.99 2.58
N GLY A 164 -12.74 -4.03 2.22
CA GLY A 164 -11.32 -4.02 2.59
C GLY A 164 -11.02 -4.03 4.10
N THR A 165 -11.98 -3.68 4.96
CA THR A 165 -11.87 -3.84 6.43
C THR A 165 -12.42 -5.16 6.95
N ILE A 166 -13.43 -5.73 6.30
CA ILE A 166 -13.97 -7.07 6.62
C ILE A 166 -12.89 -8.13 6.38
N VAL A 167 -12.36 -8.17 5.15
CA VAL A 167 -11.41 -9.20 4.70
C VAL A 167 -10.02 -9.07 5.35
N LYS A 168 -9.72 -7.90 5.95
CA LYS A 168 -8.44 -7.55 6.60
C LYS A 168 -8.00 -8.59 7.63
N ARG A 169 -8.94 -9.12 8.41
CA ARG A 169 -8.68 -10.06 9.53
C ARG A 169 -8.16 -11.42 9.03
N PHE A 170 -8.67 -11.86 7.88
CA PHE A 170 -8.33 -13.12 7.21
C PHE A 170 -7.04 -13.02 6.37
N GLY A 171 -6.18 -12.04 6.67
CA GLY A 171 -4.94 -11.79 5.92
C GLY A 171 -5.15 -11.19 4.53
N LEU A 172 -6.37 -10.96 4.06
CA LEU A 172 -6.62 -10.45 2.70
C LEU A 172 -6.50 -8.92 2.62
N THR A 173 -6.03 -8.44 1.46
CA THR A 173 -5.85 -7.01 1.16
C THR A 173 -6.38 -6.72 -0.24
N ILE A 174 -7.33 -5.79 -0.35
CA ILE A 174 -7.60 -5.09 -1.61
C ILE A 174 -6.81 -3.78 -1.58
N ASN A 175 -6.21 -3.39 -2.69
CA ASN A 175 -5.56 -2.10 -2.92
C ASN A 175 -5.85 -1.62 -4.35
N ASN A 176 -5.27 -0.50 -4.79
CA ASN A 176 -5.49 0.08 -6.12
C ASN A 176 -4.81 -0.71 -7.28
N ARG A 177 -4.74 -2.04 -7.19
CA ARG A 177 -4.18 -2.92 -8.24
C ARG A 177 -4.81 -4.32 -8.26
N ALA A 178 -4.99 -4.96 -7.11
CA ALA A 178 -5.43 -6.35 -7.01
C ALA A 178 -5.85 -6.76 -5.59
N LEU A 179 -6.37 -7.99 -5.46
CA LEU A 179 -6.50 -8.73 -4.22
C LEU A 179 -5.20 -9.50 -3.91
N PHE A 180 -4.76 -9.45 -2.65
CA PHE A 180 -3.57 -10.11 -2.12
C PHE A 180 -3.87 -10.85 -0.80
N ILE A 181 -3.18 -11.97 -0.54
CA ILE A 181 -3.10 -12.59 0.79
C ILE A 181 -1.80 -12.17 1.51
N ARG A 182 -1.83 -12.06 2.84
CA ARG A 182 -0.67 -11.69 3.68
C ARG A 182 -0.16 -12.86 4.51
N ILE A 183 1.14 -13.12 4.42
CA ILE A 183 1.87 -14.08 5.26
C ILE A 183 1.96 -13.51 6.70
N PRO A 184 1.40 -14.17 7.73
CA PRO A 184 1.36 -13.66 9.10
C PRO A 184 2.73 -13.31 9.68
N GLU A 185 3.74 -14.14 9.43
CA GLU A 185 5.10 -14.03 9.96
C GLU A 185 5.88 -12.81 9.40
N ILE A 186 5.39 -12.25 8.29
CA ILE A 186 5.95 -11.05 7.64
C ILE A 186 5.11 -9.81 7.96
N GLU A 187 3.79 -9.97 8.07
CA GLU A 187 2.79 -8.89 8.16
C GLU A 187 3.10 -7.81 9.21
N LEU A 188 3.55 -8.22 10.40
CA LEU A 188 3.85 -7.29 11.51
C LEU A 188 5.13 -6.47 11.30
N ALA A 189 6.08 -6.98 10.50
CA ALA A 189 7.38 -6.36 10.28
C ALA A 189 7.45 -5.58 8.95
N ASP A 190 6.88 -6.15 7.88
CA ASP A 190 6.76 -5.49 6.58
C ASP A 190 5.46 -5.93 5.87
N LYS A 191 4.38 -5.17 6.10
CA LYS A 191 3.10 -5.42 5.46
C LYS A 191 3.20 -5.50 3.93
N LYS A 192 4.10 -4.76 3.27
CA LYS A 192 4.23 -4.80 1.81
C LYS A 192 4.85 -6.11 1.35
N LYS A 193 5.95 -6.55 1.97
CA LYS A 193 6.58 -7.86 1.66
C LYS A 193 5.70 -9.05 2.04
N SER A 194 4.80 -8.90 3.01
CA SER A 194 3.87 -9.98 3.37
C SER A 194 2.90 -10.38 2.25
N MET A 195 2.70 -9.52 1.25
CA MET A 195 1.69 -9.73 0.21
C MET A 195 2.12 -10.74 -0.87
N VAL A 196 1.24 -11.69 -1.14
CA VAL A 196 1.23 -12.60 -2.29
C VAL A 196 0.00 -12.24 -3.13
N PHE A 197 0.16 -12.12 -4.44
CA PHE A 197 -0.93 -11.76 -5.35
C PHE A 197 -1.94 -12.91 -5.45
N LEU A 198 -3.24 -12.63 -5.53
CA LEU A 198 -4.27 -13.63 -5.80
C LEU A 198 -4.91 -13.42 -7.18
N THR A 199 -5.46 -12.23 -7.40
CA THR A 199 -6.18 -11.87 -8.64
C THR A 199 -6.42 -10.37 -8.70
N ASP A 200 -6.35 -9.83 -9.90
CA ASP A 200 -6.77 -8.49 -10.32
C ASP A 200 -8.14 -8.51 -11.01
N ASN A 201 -8.57 -9.64 -11.57
CA ASN A 201 -9.91 -9.79 -12.14
C ASN A 201 -11.04 -9.57 -11.10
N PRO A 202 -11.95 -8.58 -11.28
CA PRO A 202 -13.02 -8.27 -10.33
C PRO A 202 -14.00 -9.42 -10.03
N ALA A 203 -14.42 -10.15 -11.07
CA ALA A 203 -15.36 -11.27 -10.93
C ALA A 203 -14.81 -12.36 -10.01
N LYS A 204 -13.52 -12.72 -10.16
CA LYS A 204 -12.82 -13.67 -9.27
C LYS A 204 -12.71 -13.18 -7.83
N ILE A 205 -12.64 -11.86 -7.60
CA ILE A 205 -12.63 -11.27 -6.25
C ILE A 205 -14.00 -11.44 -5.61
N LEU A 206 -15.06 -10.97 -6.26
CA LEU A 206 -16.43 -11.04 -5.73
C LEU A 206 -16.85 -12.49 -5.44
N ASP A 207 -16.59 -13.40 -6.38
CA ASP A 207 -16.80 -14.85 -6.24
C ASP A 207 -15.94 -15.49 -5.12
N PHE A 208 -14.75 -14.96 -4.81
CA PHE A 208 -13.96 -15.43 -3.66
C PHE A 208 -14.40 -14.82 -2.32
N LEU A 209 -15.10 -13.69 -2.33
CA LEU A 209 -15.66 -13.05 -1.14
C LEU A 209 -17.11 -13.49 -0.84
N GLY A 210 -17.75 -14.20 -1.77
CA GLY A 210 -19.17 -14.59 -1.66
C GLY A 210 -20.13 -13.44 -1.94
N LEU A 211 -19.72 -12.44 -2.72
CA LEU A 211 -20.49 -11.26 -3.07
C LEU A 211 -21.16 -11.42 -4.44
N ASP A 212 -22.43 -11.01 -4.54
CA ASP A 212 -23.19 -11.09 -5.80
C ASP A 212 -22.62 -10.12 -6.85
N GLN A 213 -22.23 -10.67 -8.00
CA GLN A 213 -21.57 -9.94 -9.09
C GLN A 213 -22.53 -9.03 -9.86
N GLU A 214 -23.79 -9.42 -10.02
CA GLU A 214 -24.78 -8.60 -10.73
C GLU A 214 -25.18 -7.38 -9.90
N LYS A 215 -25.34 -7.53 -8.58
CA LYS A 215 -25.69 -6.43 -7.69
C LYS A 215 -24.52 -5.46 -7.51
N TRP A 216 -23.26 -5.91 -7.61
CA TRP A 216 -22.10 -4.99 -7.64
C TRP A 216 -22.18 -3.96 -8.78
N TRP A 217 -22.69 -4.35 -9.95
CA TRP A 217 -22.78 -3.47 -11.13
C TRP A 217 -24.12 -2.73 -11.26
N LYS A 218 -24.96 -2.74 -10.22
CA LYS A 218 -26.24 -2.01 -10.15
C LYS A 218 -26.14 -0.98 -9.02
N ARG A 219 -26.70 0.24 -9.19
CA ARG A 219 -26.78 1.23 -8.09
C ARG A 219 -27.50 0.63 -6.87
N PHE A 220 -27.13 1.08 -5.68
CA PHE A 220 -27.91 0.86 -4.46
C PHE A 220 -28.85 2.04 -4.24
N ASP A 221 -30.06 1.79 -3.76
CA ASP A 221 -31.05 2.85 -3.51
C ASP A 221 -30.76 3.57 -2.17
N THR A 222 -30.15 2.87 -1.21
CA THR A 222 -29.84 3.40 0.12
C THR A 222 -28.47 2.94 0.62
N GLN A 223 -27.90 3.67 1.60
CA GLN A 223 -26.68 3.24 2.29
C GLN A 223 -26.89 1.95 3.08
N GLN A 224 -28.10 1.77 3.64
CA GLN A 224 -28.50 0.54 4.34
C GLN A 224 -28.41 -0.69 3.41
N GLU A 225 -29.00 -0.61 2.21
CA GLU A 225 -28.95 -1.71 1.23
C GLU A 225 -27.51 -2.08 0.83
N MET A 226 -26.64 -1.09 0.68
CA MET A 226 -25.21 -1.29 0.42
C MET A 226 -24.47 -1.91 1.61
N PHE A 227 -24.83 -1.56 2.85
CA PHE A 227 -24.27 -2.17 4.06
C PHE A 227 -24.75 -3.62 4.25
N GLU A 228 -26.03 -3.90 3.99
CA GLU A 228 -26.58 -5.25 3.98
C GLU A 228 -25.92 -6.11 2.90
N TYR A 229 -25.71 -5.57 1.70
CA TYR A 229 -24.90 -6.22 0.66
C TYR A 229 -23.46 -6.49 1.12
N ALA A 230 -22.79 -5.52 1.75
CA ALA A 230 -21.45 -5.72 2.30
C ALA A 230 -21.41 -6.81 3.39
N ALA A 231 -22.49 -6.94 4.17
CA ALA A 231 -22.68 -7.97 5.18
C ALA A 231 -22.94 -9.37 4.60
N THR A 232 -23.29 -9.52 3.32
CA THR A 232 -23.36 -10.83 2.65
C THR A 232 -21.99 -11.47 2.43
N CYS A 233 -20.90 -10.70 2.50
CA CYS A 233 -19.53 -11.21 2.40
C CYS A 233 -19.32 -12.35 3.42
N ARG A 234 -18.86 -13.52 2.95
CA ARG A 234 -18.72 -14.73 3.80
C ARG A 234 -17.69 -14.62 4.94
N MET A 235 -16.95 -13.51 4.98
CA MET A 235 -16.00 -13.13 6.03
C MET A 235 -16.56 -12.10 7.03
N PHE A 236 -17.79 -11.61 6.81
CA PHE A 236 -18.45 -10.67 7.72
C PHE A 236 -19.02 -11.39 8.95
N TRP A 237 -18.69 -10.85 10.12
CA TRP A 237 -19.23 -11.26 11.42
C TRP A 237 -19.03 -10.15 12.45
N VAL A 238 -19.80 -10.18 13.55
CA VAL A 238 -19.76 -9.16 14.60
C VAL A 238 -19.80 -9.82 16.00
N ARG A 239 -18.77 -9.62 16.84
CA ARG A 239 -18.73 -10.22 18.20
C ARG A 239 -19.84 -9.66 19.09
N ASN A 240 -20.58 -10.56 19.72
CA ASN A 240 -21.37 -10.28 20.91
C ASN A 240 -20.43 -9.91 22.08
N VAL A 241 -20.53 -8.68 22.59
CA VAL A 241 -19.77 -8.21 23.76
C VAL A 241 -20.56 -8.52 25.02
N VAL A 242 -20.01 -9.34 25.90
CA VAL A 242 -20.57 -9.59 27.24
C VAL A 242 -19.95 -8.58 28.21
N GLY A 243 -20.79 -7.89 28.98
CA GLY A 243 -20.35 -6.77 29.83
C GLY A 243 -19.37 -7.18 30.93
N GLY A 244 -18.32 -6.36 31.13
CA GLY A 244 -17.32 -6.53 32.19
C GLY A 244 -15.88 -6.65 31.69
N GLU A 245 -15.68 -7.11 30.45
CA GLU A 245 -14.38 -7.05 29.78
C GLU A 245 -14.11 -5.61 29.30
N ALA A 246 -12.95 -5.04 29.67
CA ALA A 246 -12.50 -3.76 29.10
C ALA A 246 -12.20 -3.92 27.60
N GLU A 247 -12.45 -2.90 26.78
CA GLU A 247 -12.38 -3.00 25.31
C GLU A 247 -10.97 -3.36 24.80
N ARG A 248 -10.73 -4.67 24.68
CA ARG A 248 -9.48 -5.35 24.32
C ARG A 248 -9.85 -6.70 23.73
N ASP A 249 -9.21 -7.05 22.62
CA ASP A 249 -9.27 -8.38 21.98
C ASP A 249 -10.69 -9.00 21.91
N VAL A 250 -11.55 -8.32 21.16
CA VAL A 250 -12.69 -8.92 20.43
C VAL A 250 -12.25 -10.07 19.50
N ILE A 251 -10.94 -10.23 19.28
CA ILE A 251 -10.30 -11.09 18.29
C ILE A 251 -9.09 -11.74 18.97
N GLY A 252 -9.01 -13.07 18.93
CA GLY A 252 -7.84 -13.80 19.43
C GLY A 252 -6.59 -13.52 18.58
N ILE A 253 -5.44 -13.44 19.23
CA ILE A 253 -4.12 -13.04 18.69
C ILE A 253 -4.04 -11.53 18.38
N LYS A 254 -3.09 -10.85 19.06
CA LYS A 254 -2.73 -9.44 18.84
C LYS A 254 -2.32 -9.18 17.38
N VAL A 255 -3.23 -8.63 16.58
CA VAL A 255 -2.92 -7.97 15.30
C VAL A 255 -3.48 -6.56 15.33
N GLU A 256 -2.60 -5.59 15.54
CA GLU A 256 -2.96 -4.18 15.74
C GLU A 256 -3.74 -3.57 14.55
N GLY A 257 -5.03 -3.29 14.79
CA GLY A 257 -5.86 -2.46 13.92
C GLY A 257 -7.06 -3.20 13.29
N CYS A 258 -7.94 -3.73 14.13
CA CYS A 258 -9.26 -4.24 13.75
C CYS A 258 -10.37 -3.38 14.36
N GLN A 259 -11.62 -3.46 13.85
CA GLN A 259 -12.67 -2.51 14.23
C GLN A 259 -13.16 -2.67 15.68
N GLU A 260 -12.71 -1.75 16.53
CA GLU A 260 -13.45 -1.22 17.66
C GLU A 260 -14.44 -0.16 17.12
N GLY A 261 -15.66 -0.08 17.67
CA GLY A 261 -16.72 0.83 17.21
C GLY A 261 -17.37 1.52 18.39
N GLY A 262 -17.38 2.85 18.40
CA GLY A 262 -17.65 3.69 19.58
C GLY A 262 -16.54 4.73 19.80
N GLU A 263 -16.54 5.38 20.97
CA GLU A 263 -15.54 6.42 21.30
C GLU A 263 -14.15 5.87 21.65
N GLU A 264 -14.07 4.68 22.25
CA GLU A 264 -12.80 4.03 22.62
C GLU A 264 -11.99 3.68 21.35
N GLY A 265 -12.64 3.02 20.38
CA GLY A 265 -12.00 2.62 19.11
C GLY A 265 -11.39 3.77 18.30
N LYS A 266 -12.00 4.96 18.33
CA LYS A 266 -11.49 6.17 17.65
C LYS A 266 -10.10 6.57 18.16
N LYS A 267 -9.70 6.17 19.37
CA LYS A 267 -8.38 6.43 19.96
C LYS A 267 -7.28 5.54 19.35
N ARG A 268 -7.60 4.32 18.90
CA ARG A 268 -6.62 3.30 18.43
C ARG A 268 -6.53 3.13 16.91
N LEU A 269 -7.41 3.73 16.12
CA LEU A 269 -7.34 3.72 14.65
C LEU A 269 -5.94 4.10 14.14
N LYS A 270 -5.39 3.33 13.19
CA LYS A 270 -4.14 3.67 12.46
C LYS A 270 -4.41 4.82 11.47
N TYR A 271 -3.37 5.57 11.07
CA TYR A 271 -3.52 6.82 10.28
C TYR A 271 -4.49 6.72 9.09
N ASN A 272 -4.35 5.70 8.24
CA ASN A 272 -5.25 5.50 7.09
C ASN A 272 -6.70 5.20 7.50
N ASP A 273 -6.90 4.51 8.62
CA ASP A 273 -8.24 4.19 9.12
C ASP A 273 -8.86 5.42 9.84
N ARG A 274 -8.06 6.35 10.39
CA ARG A 274 -8.51 7.70 10.79
C ARG A 274 -8.96 8.55 9.59
N GLN A 275 -8.20 8.51 8.50
CA GLN A 275 -8.54 9.19 7.22
C GLN A 275 -9.73 8.55 6.49
N ARG A 276 -10.23 7.41 6.96
CA ARG A 276 -11.50 6.80 6.52
C ARG A 276 -12.66 7.17 7.43
N ALA A 277 -12.44 7.27 8.75
CA ALA A 277 -13.45 7.70 9.72
C ALA A 277 -13.95 9.15 9.53
N THR A 278 -13.28 9.96 8.70
CA THR A 278 -13.74 11.29 8.24
C THR A 278 -14.72 11.23 7.06
N ARG A 279 -14.92 10.06 6.42
CA ARG A 279 -15.84 9.88 5.29
C ARG A 279 -17.24 9.50 5.80
N PRO A 280 -18.34 10.16 5.36
CA PRO A 280 -19.68 9.91 5.90
C PRO A 280 -20.13 8.44 5.82
N ILE A 281 -20.03 7.81 4.65
CA ILE A 281 -20.47 6.43 4.42
C ILE A 281 -19.68 5.44 5.30
N TYR A 282 -18.35 5.53 5.29
CA TYR A 282 -17.52 4.66 6.13
C TYR A 282 -17.75 4.92 7.63
N LYS A 283 -18.05 6.16 8.03
CA LYS A 283 -18.41 6.48 9.43
C LYS A 283 -19.72 5.80 9.83
N ALA A 284 -20.79 5.94 9.04
CA ALA A 284 -22.10 5.32 9.33
C ALA A 284 -22.00 3.78 9.43
N TRP A 285 -21.19 3.14 8.57
CA TRP A 285 -20.89 1.71 8.68
C TRP A 285 -20.31 1.31 10.05
N VAL A 286 -19.41 2.12 10.63
CA VAL A 286 -18.73 1.82 11.91
C VAL A 286 -19.52 2.27 13.14
N ASP A 287 -20.11 3.47 13.08
CA ASP A 287 -20.78 4.13 14.20
C ASP A 287 -22.27 3.75 14.33
N GLU A 288 -22.91 3.24 13.27
CA GLU A 288 -24.36 2.97 13.23
C GLU A 288 -24.68 1.51 12.84
N PHE A 289 -24.27 1.05 11.66
CA PHE A 289 -24.66 -0.29 11.14
C PHE A 289 -24.05 -1.46 11.93
N ILE A 290 -22.76 -1.41 12.25
CA ILE A 290 -22.10 -2.46 13.06
C ILE A 290 -22.72 -2.56 14.48
N PRO A 291 -22.99 -1.46 15.20
CA PRO A 291 -23.78 -1.48 16.43
C PRO A 291 -25.19 -2.08 16.25
N GLN A 292 -25.95 -1.65 15.24
CA GLN A 292 -27.29 -2.16 14.94
C GLN A 292 -27.31 -3.69 14.76
N CYS A 293 -26.31 -4.24 14.06
CA CYS A 293 -26.14 -5.69 13.90
C CYS A 293 -25.99 -6.42 15.25
N ARG A 294 -25.27 -5.83 16.22
CA ARG A 294 -25.09 -6.40 17.58
C ARG A 294 -26.38 -6.41 18.37
N GLU A 295 -27.13 -5.31 18.33
CA GLU A 295 -28.42 -5.18 19.02
C GLU A 295 -29.46 -6.18 18.51
N GLN A 296 -29.40 -6.50 17.22
CA GLN A 296 -30.22 -7.53 16.57
C GLN A 296 -29.64 -8.95 16.70
N ALA A 297 -28.48 -9.13 17.34
CA ALA A 297 -27.68 -10.36 17.38
C ALA A 297 -27.29 -10.96 16.00
N SER A 298 -27.46 -10.18 14.93
CA SER A 298 -27.24 -10.54 13.53
C SER A 298 -25.75 -10.69 13.22
N TYR A 299 -25.42 -11.64 12.34
CA TYR A 299 -24.05 -11.93 11.89
C TYR A 299 -23.07 -12.28 13.03
N SER A 300 -23.55 -12.87 14.13
CA SER A 300 -22.73 -13.13 15.32
C SER A 300 -21.76 -14.32 15.20
N ASP A 301 -22.01 -15.25 14.28
CA ASP A 301 -21.17 -16.44 14.07
C ASP A 301 -19.95 -16.21 13.16
N ILE A 302 -18.77 -16.68 13.60
CA ILE A 302 -17.59 -16.82 12.73
C ILE A 302 -17.75 -18.08 11.89
N LYS A 303 -17.93 -17.92 10.58
CA LYS A 303 -18.19 -19.04 9.64
C LYS A 303 -16.94 -19.65 8.99
N ILE A 304 -15.77 -19.01 9.14
CA ILE A 304 -14.51 -19.42 8.49
C ILE A 304 -13.28 -18.86 9.22
N THR A 305 -12.13 -19.49 9.08
CA THR A 305 -10.83 -19.10 9.67
C THR A 305 -9.87 -18.45 8.67
N ARG A 306 -8.75 -17.89 9.14
CA ARG A 306 -7.68 -17.34 8.26
C ARG A 306 -6.96 -18.47 7.51
N GLU A 307 -6.87 -19.64 8.13
CA GLU A 307 -6.21 -20.84 7.65
C GLU A 307 -7.02 -21.49 6.51
N GLU A 308 -8.34 -21.59 6.66
CA GLU A 308 -9.25 -22.03 5.59
C GLU A 308 -9.21 -21.07 4.39
N ILE A 309 -9.26 -19.74 4.63
CA ILE A 309 -9.13 -18.75 3.56
C ILE A 309 -7.78 -18.85 2.83
N ARG A 310 -6.68 -19.17 3.54
CA ARG A 310 -5.37 -19.44 2.92
C ARG A 310 -5.42 -20.70 2.04
N ASP A 311 -5.96 -21.81 2.55
CA ASP A 311 -5.95 -23.09 1.84
C ASP A 311 -6.94 -23.13 0.67
N GLU A 312 -8.06 -22.41 0.77
CA GLU A 312 -8.91 -22.10 -0.37
C GLU A 312 -8.20 -21.21 -1.40
N ALA A 313 -7.47 -20.17 -0.98
CA ALA A 313 -6.73 -19.31 -1.90
C ALA A 313 -5.62 -20.08 -2.63
N PHE A 314 -4.92 -21.00 -1.94
CA PHE A 314 -4.00 -21.95 -2.56
C PHE A 314 -4.70 -22.79 -3.63
N LYS A 315 -5.88 -23.36 -3.33
CA LYS A 315 -6.65 -24.19 -4.26
C LYS A 315 -7.23 -23.41 -5.45
N LYS A 316 -7.68 -22.15 -5.24
CA LYS A 316 -8.38 -21.34 -6.24
C LYS A 316 -7.46 -20.55 -7.15
N PHE A 317 -6.29 -20.11 -6.65
CA PHE A 317 -5.35 -19.25 -7.37
C PHE A 317 -4.00 -19.93 -7.67
N GLY A 318 -3.70 -21.10 -7.10
CA GLY A 318 -2.46 -21.85 -7.35
C GLY A 318 -1.23 -21.34 -6.58
N ILE A 319 -1.39 -20.28 -5.78
CA ILE A 319 -0.31 -19.45 -5.19
C ILE A 319 0.49 -20.11 -4.04
N LYS A 320 0.30 -21.40 -3.78
CA LYS A 320 0.92 -22.10 -2.62
C LYS A 320 2.45 -22.05 -2.66
N GLU A 321 3.04 -22.27 -3.83
CA GLU A 321 4.49 -22.32 -4.00
C GLU A 321 5.13 -20.94 -3.75
N GLU A 322 4.58 -19.87 -4.34
CA GLU A 322 5.05 -18.49 -4.09
C GLU A 322 4.92 -18.11 -2.61
N TYR A 323 3.79 -18.47 -1.97
CA TYR A 323 3.54 -18.17 -0.57
C TYR A 323 4.54 -18.87 0.37
N GLU A 324 4.71 -20.19 0.24
CA GLU A 324 5.60 -20.94 1.14
C GLU A 324 7.08 -20.62 0.86
N THR A 325 7.47 -20.34 -0.39
CA THR A 325 8.83 -19.87 -0.73
C THR A 325 9.12 -18.52 -0.08
N LYS A 326 8.24 -17.53 -0.29
CA LYS A 326 8.38 -16.17 0.30
C LYS A 326 8.38 -16.20 1.83
N ARG A 327 7.62 -17.11 2.44
CA ARG A 327 7.57 -17.36 3.89
C ARG A 327 8.84 -18.03 4.39
N HIS A 328 9.37 -19.02 3.66
CA HIS A 328 10.63 -19.70 3.95
C HIS A 328 11.82 -18.74 3.87
N ASP A 329 11.99 -18.03 2.75
CA ASP A 329 13.05 -17.03 2.54
C ASP A 329 13.09 -15.99 3.68
N TRP A 330 11.92 -15.49 4.08
CA TRP A 330 11.80 -14.53 5.18
C TRP A 330 12.21 -15.12 6.53
N ASN A 331 11.73 -16.32 6.84
CA ASN A 331 12.05 -17.00 8.10
C ASN A 331 13.54 -17.37 8.16
N LEU A 332 14.14 -17.80 7.04
CA LEU A 332 15.56 -18.07 6.93
C LEU A 332 16.39 -16.78 7.07
N ALA A 333 16.00 -15.69 6.42
CA ALA A 333 16.66 -14.40 6.57
C ALA A 333 16.61 -13.87 8.01
N LYS A 334 15.46 -14.01 8.69
CA LYS A 334 15.32 -13.69 10.12
C LYS A 334 16.22 -14.59 10.98
N HIS A 335 16.21 -15.90 10.74
CA HIS A 335 17.03 -16.88 11.45
C HIS A 335 18.53 -16.59 11.31
N LEU A 336 18.99 -16.16 10.13
CA LEU A 336 20.38 -15.75 9.91
C LEU A 336 20.78 -14.50 10.72
N VAL A 337 19.84 -13.60 11.02
CA VAL A 337 20.08 -12.44 11.89
C VAL A 337 20.13 -12.86 13.36
N GLU A 338 19.21 -13.72 13.80
CA GLU A 338 19.14 -14.30 15.15
C GLU A 338 20.39 -15.16 15.46
N LEU A 339 20.81 -16.00 14.52
CA LEU A 339 22.06 -16.76 14.55
C LEU A 339 23.27 -15.86 14.80
N VAL A 340 23.39 -14.74 14.08
CA VAL A 340 24.55 -13.84 14.18
C VAL A 340 24.52 -13.01 15.47
N ASN A 341 23.35 -12.54 15.88
CA ASN A 341 23.22 -11.63 17.02
C ASN A 341 23.14 -12.38 18.35
N ASP A 342 22.26 -13.37 18.45
CA ASP A 342 21.96 -14.04 19.72
C ASP A 342 22.73 -15.37 19.82
N GLY A 343 22.77 -16.15 18.74
CA GLY A 343 23.53 -17.40 18.66
C GLY A 343 25.05 -17.20 18.81
N ILE A 344 25.63 -16.27 18.04
CA ILE A 344 27.08 -16.00 18.03
C ILE A 344 27.44 -14.83 18.97
N LYS A 345 27.09 -13.58 18.66
CA LYS A 345 27.58 -12.43 19.46
C LYS A 345 27.09 -12.46 20.91
N GLY A 346 25.84 -12.85 21.14
CA GLY A 346 25.21 -12.89 22.47
C GLY A 346 25.81 -13.93 23.42
N ASN A 347 26.51 -14.94 22.89
CA ASN A 347 27.11 -16.03 23.67
C ASN A 347 28.63 -15.90 23.85
N ILE A 348 29.25 -14.84 23.33
CA ILE A 348 30.61 -14.41 23.72
C ILE A 348 30.47 -13.47 24.93
N PRO A 349 31.31 -13.54 25.98
CA PRO A 349 31.23 -12.62 27.12
C PRO A 349 31.45 -11.15 26.74
N LEU A 350 30.73 -10.25 27.41
CA LEU A 350 30.88 -8.79 27.28
C LEU A 350 31.87 -8.24 28.30
N ASP A 351 31.69 -8.58 29.57
CA ASP A 351 32.52 -8.10 30.66
C ASP A 351 33.87 -8.84 30.72
N GLY A 352 34.94 -8.10 31.02
CA GLY A 352 36.29 -8.65 31.16
C GLY A 352 37.00 -9.09 29.86
N VAL A 353 36.36 -8.99 28.70
CA VAL A 353 36.95 -9.38 27.40
C VAL A 353 37.25 -8.15 26.55
N ASP A 354 38.46 -8.10 25.97
CA ASP A 354 38.85 -7.02 25.05
C ASP A 354 37.97 -6.96 23.79
N GLY A 355 37.67 -5.74 23.35
CA GLY A 355 36.82 -5.48 22.18
C GLY A 355 37.42 -5.98 20.85
N GLN A 356 38.74 -6.00 20.70
CA GLN A 356 39.38 -6.58 19.52
C GLN A 356 39.30 -8.11 19.56
N MET A 357 39.61 -8.73 20.71
CA MET A 357 39.47 -10.18 20.91
C MET A 357 38.04 -10.67 20.67
N ARG A 358 37.03 -9.96 21.21
CA ARG A 358 35.60 -10.23 20.97
C ARG A 358 35.23 -10.13 19.48
N SER A 359 35.75 -9.11 18.79
CA SER A 359 35.52 -8.91 17.35
C SER A 359 36.21 -9.99 16.49
N ALA A 360 37.42 -10.40 16.87
CA ALA A 360 38.19 -11.45 16.25
C ALA A 360 37.51 -12.82 16.41
N ALA A 361 37.06 -13.15 17.63
CA ALA A 361 36.28 -14.35 17.93
C ALA A 361 34.99 -14.40 17.12
N THR A 362 34.22 -13.31 17.12
CA THR A 362 32.99 -13.19 16.32
C THR A 362 33.25 -13.48 14.84
N LYS A 363 34.36 -12.98 14.28
CA LYS A 363 34.69 -13.19 12.87
C LYS A 363 35.07 -14.64 12.56
N VAL A 364 35.88 -15.28 13.39
CA VAL A 364 36.28 -16.69 13.21
C VAL A 364 35.09 -17.63 13.40
N LEU A 365 34.27 -17.42 14.44
CA LEU A 365 33.05 -18.21 14.67
C LEU A 365 32.06 -18.09 13.51
N LYS A 366 31.89 -16.90 12.92
CA LYS A 366 31.09 -16.74 11.69
C LYS A 366 31.67 -17.52 10.50
N GLY A 367 32.99 -17.50 10.31
CA GLY A 367 33.65 -18.28 9.26
C GLY A 367 33.37 -19.78 9.40
N ILE A 368 33.54 -20.31 10.62
CA ILE A 368 33.29 -21.73 10.92
C ILE A 368 31.82 -22.11 10.73
N ILE A 369 30.91 -21.36 11.37
CA ILE A 369 29.48 -21.72 11.42
C ILE A 369 28.77 -21.44 10.09
N MET A 370 29.03 -20.29 9.46
CA MET A 370 28.23 -19.81 8.31
C MET A 370 28.91 -20.01 6.96
N GLU A 371 30.24 -19.92 6.92
CA GLU A 371 31.04 -19.97 5.69
C GLU A 371 31.70 -21.36 5.49
N GLY A 372 31.63 -22.24 6.50
CA GLY A 372 32.14 -23.61 6.45
C GLY A 372 33.66 -23.72 6.62
N GLU A 373 34.32 -22.77 7.30
CA GLU A 373 35.73 -22.95 7.66
C GLU A 373 35.91 -24.19 8.57
N PRO A 374 36.85 -25.10 8.27
CA PRO A 374 37.11 -26.25 9.13
C PRO A 374 37.73 -25.82 10.46
N TYR A 375 37.30 -26.45 11.54
CA TYR A 375 37.76 -26.25 12.91
C TYR A 375 38.20 -27.59 13.51
N GLU A 376 39.40 -27.61 14.11
CA GLU A 376 39.99 -28.77 14.81
C GLU A 376 39.96 -30.10 14.02
N GLY A 377 39.97 -30.02 12.69
CA GLY A 377 40.05 -31.15 11.76
C GLY A 377 38.76 -31.48 11.00
N GLY A 378 37.63 -30.81 11.28
CA GLY A 378 36.36 -31.07 10.60
C GLY A 378 35.41 -29.88 10.54
N LEU A 379 34.16 -30.12 10.15
CA LEU A 379 33.06 -29.17 10.34
C LEU A 379 32.35 -29.52 11.67
N PRO A 380 32.15 -28.56 12.58
CA PRO A 380 31.39 -28.82 13.81
C PRO A 380 29.89 -28.98 13.51
N GLU A 381 29.18 -29.72 14.34
CA GLU A 381 27.72 -29.93 14.21
C GLU A 381 26.93 -28.60 14.18
N ALA A 382 27.44 -27.57 14.86
CA ALA A 382 26.89 -26.22 14.85
C ALA A 382 26.89 -25.54 13.46
N ALA A 383 27.69 -26.01 12.51
CA ALA A 383 27.70 -25.53 11.12
C ALA A 383 26.75 -26.32 10.20
N ILE A 384 26.17 -27.43 10.68
CA ILE A 384 25.25 -28.28 9.92
C ILE A 384 23.86 -27.62 9.90
N LYS A 385 23.22 -27.67 8.73
CA LYS A 385 21.87 -27.15 8.47
C LYS A 385 20.88 -28.30 8.39
N ASP A 386 19.62 -28.03 8.74
CA ASP A 386 18.51 -28.95 8.46
C ASP A 386 18.17 -28.96 6.95
N ALA A 387 17.22 -29.82 6.56
CA ALA A 387 16.76 -29.92 5.17
C ALA A 387 16.13 -28.62 4.62
N ASN A 388 15.77 -27.68 5.49
CA ASN A 388 15.22 -26.37 5.15
C ASN A 388 16.29 -25.25 5.19
N GLY A 389 17.56 -25.55 5.47
CA GLY A 389 18.66 -24.58 5.53
C GLY A 389 18.85 -23.86 6.87
N PHE A 390 18.09 -24.21 7.91
CA PHE A 390 18.16 -23.62 9.24
C PHE A 390 19.25 -24.29 10.10
N TYR A 391 19.89 -23.50 10.96
CA TYR A 391 20.89 -23.97 11.93
C TYR A 391 20.24 -24.29 13.28
N ASN A 392 20.73 -25.31 14.00
CA ASN A 392 20.33 -25.55 15.38
C ASN A 392 20.97 -24.51 16.31
N LEU A 393 20.17 -23.53 16.77
CA LEU A 393 20.65 -22.43 17.61
C LEU A 393 21.22 -22.90 18.96
N GLU A 394 20.75 -24.00 19.56
CA GLU A 394 21.30 -24.47 20.83
C GLU A 394 22.67 -25.12 20.66
N LEU A 395 22.88 -25.89 19.58
CA LEU A 395 24.23 -26.38 19.22
C LEU A 395 25.19 -25.22 18.92
N VAL A 396 24.71 -24.17 18.25
CA VAL A 396 25.50 -22.94 18.02
C VAL A 396 25.86 -22.25 19.33
N LYS A 397 24.88 -21.97 20.21
CA LYS A 397 25.11 -21.33 21.53
C LYS A 397 26.06 -22.15 22.39
N HIS A 398 25.95 -23.48 22.38
CA HIS A 398 26.89 -24.38 23.05
C HIS A 398 28.30 -24.26 22.47
N PHE A 399 28.47 -24.49 21.16
CA PHE A 399 29.75 -24.40 20.47
C PHE A 399 30.45 -23.05 20.68
N VAL A 400 29.71 -21.95 20.62
CA VAL A 400 30.23 -20.59 20.84
C VAL A 400 30.73 -20.39 22.27
N ARG A 401 29.99 -20.84 23.29
CA ARG A 401 30.39 -20.69 24.71
C ARG A 401 31.68 -21.44 25.03
N GLU A 402 31.86 -22.63 24.46
CA GLU A 402 33.09 -23.41 24.66
C GLU A 402 34.28 -22.86 23.85
N ASN A 403 34.06 -22.38 22.61
CA ASN A 403 35.15 -22.13 21.65
C ASN A 403 35.53 -20.65 21.42
N TRP A 404 34.80 -19.66 21.96
CA TRP A 404 35.07 -18.24 21.69
C TRP A 404 36.50 -17.80 22.05
N GLY A 405 37.10 -18.37 23.10
CA GLY A 405 38.47 -18.02 23.53
C GLY A 405 39.54 -18.47 22.53
N ASN A 406 39.41 -19.70 22.01
CA ASN A 406 40.30 -20.23 20.97
C ASN A 406 40.07 -19.48 19.64
N ALA A 407 38.81 -19.33 19.22
CA ALA A 407 38.44 -18.56 18.04
C ALA A 407 38.94 -17.10 18.08
N GLY A 408 38.92 -16.47 19.26
CA GLY A 408 39.48 -15.14 19.50
C GLY A 408 40.99 -15.11 19.28
N SER A 409 41.71 -16.07 19.86
CA SER A 409 43.17 -16.20 19.71
C SER A 409 43.58 -16.45 18.25
N ILE A 410 42.88 -17.35 17.56
CA ILE A 410 43.04 -17.62 16.11
C ILE A 410 42.79 -16.34 15.30
N GLY A 411 41.71 -15.61 15.60
CA GLY A 411 41.35 -14.37 14.90
C GLY A 411 42.38 -13.26 15.11
N MET A 412 42.90 -13.10 16.32
CA MET A 412 43.95 -12.13 16.64
C MET A 412 45.27 -12.47 15.94
N ALA A 413 45.67 -13.74 15.88
CA ALA A 413 46.81 -14.19 15.07
C ALA A 413 46.62 -13.88 13.58
N ARG A 414 45.46 -14.23 13.00
CA ARG A 414 45.11 -13.88 11.61
C ARG A 414 45.19 -12.37 11.35
N GLN A 415 44.75 -11.54 12.30
CA GLN A 415 44.79 -10.08 12.21
C GLN A 415 46.22 -9.52 12.29
N GLN A 416 47.05 -10.01 13.22
CA GLN A 416 48.45 -9.60 13.33
C GLN A 416 49.25 -9.91 12.06
N THR A 417 49.06 -11.08 11.46
CA THR A 417 49.71 -11.47 10.20
C THR A 417 49.32 -10.51 9.07
N ARG A 418 48.02 -10.27 8.86
CA ARG A 418 47.52 -9.32 7.84
C ARG A 418 48.03 -7.89 8.07
N ALA A 419 48.18 -7.46 9.32
CA ALA A 419 48.74 -6.15 9.65
C ALA A 419 50.24 -6.05 9.27
N ARG A 420 51.04 -7.10 9.52
CA ARG A 420 52.45 -7.17 9.10
C ARG A 420 52.58 -7.15 7.58
N GLU A 421 51.76 -7.93 6.87
CA GLU A 421 51.69 -7.96 5.41
C GLU A 421 51.32 -6.60 4.82
N ALA A 422 50.28 -5.94 5.35
CA ALA A 422 49.85 -4.61 4.90
C ALA A 422 50.93 -3.54 5.15
N MET A 423 51.62 -3.58 6.29
CA MET A 423 52.75 -2.69 6.58
C MET A 423 53.92 -2.91 5.62
N ARG A 424 54.26 -4.17 5.32
CA ARG A 424 55.27 -4.53 4.31
C ARG A 424 54.89 -4.01 2.92
N ALA A 425 53.67 -4.29 2.46
CA ALA A 425 53.19 -3.82 1.16
C ALA A 425 53.13 -2.28 1.06
N LYS A 426 52.86 -1.58 2.17
CA LYS A 426 52.92 -0.11 2.24
C LYS A 426 54.36 0.41 2.16
N ALA A 427 55.32 -0.26 2.81
CA ALA A 427 56.74 0.06 2.69
C ALA A 427 57.28 -0.19 1.27
N GLU A 428 56.94 -1.33 0.66
CA GLU A 428 57.31 -1.65 -0.73
C GLU A 428 56.72 -0.66 -1.75
N LYS A 429 55.47 -0.22 -1.55
CA LYS A 429 54.87 0.87 -2.36
C LYS A 429 55.58 2.21 -2.16
N ARG A 430 55.95 2.56 -0.92
CA ARG A 430 56.67 3.80 -0.62
C ARG A 430 58.06 3.81 -1.27
N ALA A 431 58.82 2.73 -1.14
CA ALA A 431 60.15 2.61 -1.75
C ALA A 431 60.09 2.74 -3.28
N LYS A 432 59.09 2.13 -3.93
CA LYS A 432 58.86 2.28 -5.39
C LYS A 432 58.51 3.72 -5.79
N ALA A 433 57.74 4.44 -4.99
CA ALA A 433 57.43 5.85 -5.24
C ALA A 433 58.64 6.77 -5.02
N GLU A 434 59.48 6.49 -4.03
CA GLU A 434 60.72 7.22 -3.76
C GLU A 434 61.76 6.97 -4.86
N MET A 435 61.92 5.73 -5.35
CA MET A 435 62.74 5.42 -6.53
C MET A 435 62.26 6.13 -7.80
N ALA A 436 60.97 6.02 -8.14
CA ALA A 436 60.40 6.66 -9.33
C ALA A 436 60.57 8.19 -9.30
N LYS A 437 60.53 8.80 -8.11
CA LYS A 437 60.83 10.23 -7.95
C LYS A 437 62.30 10.54 -8.22
N CYS A 438 63.25 9.77 -7.66
CA CYS A 438 64.67 9.94 -7.96
C CYS A 438 65.00 9.74 -9.45
N GLU A 439 64.28 8.86 -10.16
CA GLU A 439 64.40 8.69 -11.61
C GLU A 439 63.89 9.90 -12.39
N GLN A 440 62.80 10.55 -11.94
CA GLN A 440 62.34 11.83 -12.51
C GLN A 440 63.32 12.99 -12.23
N ASP A 441 63.76 13.14 -10.98
CA ASP A 441 64.67 14.22 -10.55
C ASP A 441 66.04 14.11 -11.26
N SER A 442 66.56 12.89 -11.46
CA SER A 442 67.81 12.65 -12.21
C SER A 442 67.64 12.62 -13.75
N GLY A 443 66.41 12.43 -14.25
CA GLY A 443 66.08 12.66 -15.65
C GLY A 443 66.13 14.15 -16.03
N LEU A 444 65.60 15.02 -15.16
CA LEU A 444 65.66 16.48 -15.31
C LEU A 444 67.10 17.03 -15.32
N GLN A 445 68.00 16.44 -14.53
CA GLN A 445 69.42 16.83 -14.50
C GLN A 445 70.23 16.45 -15.76
N LYS A 446 69.64 15.80 -16.76
CA LYS A 446 70.30 15.43 -18.04
C LYS A 446 69.83 16.24 -19.25
N ILE A 447 69.05 17.31 -19.04
CA ILE A 447 68.44 18.14 -20.09
C ILE A 447 68.82 19.64 -19.91
N VAL A 448 69.96 19.90 -19.25
CA VAL A 448 70.55 21.23 -19.01
C VAL A 448 72.02 21.22 -19.44
#